data_AF-A0A060CJQ6-F1
#
_entry.id   AF-A0A060CJQ6-F1
#
_cell.length_a   1.000
_cell.length_b   1.000
_cell.length_c   1.000
_cell.angle_alpha   90.00
_cell.angle_beta   90.00
_cell.angle_gamma   90.00
#
_symmetry.space_group_name_H-M   'P 1'
#
loop_
_entity.id
_entity.type
_entity.pdbx_description
1 polymer ?
#
loop_
_entity_poly.entity_id
_entity_poly.type
_entity_poly.pdbx_seq_one_letter_code
_entity_poly.pdbx_strand_id
1 'polypeptide(L)'
;RTLYAHDIISMPDKWEYPYFCGWDLDFQSVAFAPFDPAFAKEQFHVTRRENYISPSAQTPAYEWNFSDSNPPIGAWAAWRIYSIDRARCGKGDLHFLKEAFYRLLLGYGWWANRVDGTGDNIFAGGFLGLDNIGVFDRRYPLPDGSVIEQSDGTSWMAAYALNMMRIALEISQ
;
A
#
# COMPACT_ATOMS: atom_id res chain seq x y z
N ARG A 1 1.64 22.71 -2.08
CA ARG A 1 1.37 21.77 -0.97
C ARG A 1 2.71 21.19 -0.56
N THR A 2 2.97 21.09 0.74
CA THR A 2 4.28 20.71 1.29
C THR A 2 4.12 19.39 2.04
N LEU A 3 5.01 18.43 1.80
CA LEU A 3 5.16 17.21 2.59
C LEU A 3 6.17 17.48 3.71
N TYR A 4 5.90 17.00 4.93
CA TYR A 4 6.81 17.10 6.07
C TYR A 4 7.31 15.71 6.46
N ALA A 5 8.42 15.29 5.84
CA ALA A 5 9.07 14.00 6.07
C ALA A 5 10.30 14.18 6.99
N HIS A 6 10.18 13.75 8.24
CA HIS A 6 11.26 13.78 9.25
C HIS A 6 11.52 12.42 9.90
N ASP A 7 10.78 11.39 9.50
CA ASP A 7 10.90 10.04 10.04
C ASP A 7 12.06 9.29 9.37
N ILE A 8 12.60 8.30 10.08
CA ILE A 8 13.55 7.36 9.51
C ILE A 8 12.77 6.30 8.73
N ILE A 9 13.01 6.25 7.43
CA ILE A 9 12.31 5.33 6.51
C ILE A 9 13.33 4.37 5.90
N SER A 10 12.96 3.10 5.83
CA SER A 10 13.72 2.09 5.08
C SER A 10 13.65 2.38 3.58
N MET A 11 14.81 2.37 2.92
CA MET A 11 14.95 2.65 1.48
C MET A 11 15.09 1.33 0.70
N PRO A 12 14.56 1.23 -0.53
CA PRO A 12 14.76 0.05 -1.39
C PRO A 12 16.22 -0.26 -1.65
N ASP A 13 17.02 0.77 -1.93
CA ASP A 13 18.47 0.65 -2.11
C ASP A 13 19.17 1.94 -1.69
N LYS A 14 20.41 1.84 -1.20
CA LYS A 14 21.17 3.02 -0.73
C LYS A 14 21.79 3.86 -1.85
N TRP A 15 21.92 3.32 -3.06
CA TRP A 15 22.63 3.92 -4.17
C TRP A 15 21.71 4.23 -5.35
N GLU A 16 20.97 3.24 -5.83
CA GLU A 16 20.08 3.36 -6.99
C GLU A 16 18.74 4.01 -6.62
N TYR A 17 18.22 3.70 -5.42
CA TYR A 17 16.91 4.17 -4.96
C TYR A 17 16.94 4.83 -3.57
N PRO A 18 17.71 5.92 -3.38
CA PRO A 18 17.91 6.58 -2.09
C PRO A 18 16.70 7.47 -1.69
N TYR A 19 15.50 6.93 -1.82
CA TYR A 19 14.21 7.58 -1.58
C TYR A 19 13.16 6.54 -1.20
N PHE A 20 12.09 6.95 -0.53
CA PHE A 20 11.04 5.98 -0.18
C PHE A 20 10.19 5.59 -1.39
N CYS A 21 9.76 4.34 -1.39
CA CYS A 21 8.73 3.80 -2.27
C CYS A 21 7.65 3.14 -1.41
N GLY A 22 6.39 3.56 -1.57
CA GLY A 22 5.30 3.20 -0.66
C GLY A 22 5.06 1.69 -0.56
N TRP A 23 4.98 0.99 -1.69
CA TRP A 23 4.79 -0.46 -1.71
C TRP A 23 6.06 -1.24 -1.30
N ASP A 24 7.27 -0.77 -1.62
CA ASP A 24 8.50 -1.39 -1.13
C ASP A 24 8.57 -1.36 0.40
N LEU A 25 8.16 -0.26 1.02
CA LEU A 25 8.14 -0.12 2.48
C LEU A 25 7.21 -1.15 3.14
N ASP A 26 6.10 -1.52 2.49
CA ASP A 26 5.22 -2.60 2.97
C ASP A 26 5.94 -3.96 2.95
N PHE A 27 6.65 -4.28 1.87
CA PHE A 27 7.46 -5.51 1.78
C PHE A 27 8.58 -5.53 2.82
N GLN A 28 9.32 -4.43 2.95
CA GLN A 28 10.40 -4.28 3.92
C GLN A 28 9.89 -4.43 5.35
N SER A 29 8.74 -3.83 5.67
CA SER A 29 8.09 -3.96 6.98
C SER A 29 7.75 -5.42 7.31
N VAL A 30 7.24 -6.19 6.33
CA VAL A 30 7.04 -7.64 6.51
C VAL A 30 8.37 -8.37 6.73
N ALA A 31 9.43 -7.98 6.01
CA ALA A 31 10.75 -8.55 6.17
C ALA A 31 11.36 -8.26 7.55
N PHE A 32 11.02 -7.13 8.18
CA PHE A 32 11.45 -6.76 9.54
C PHE A 32 10.76 -7.57 10.65
N ALA A 33 9.51 -7.98 10.44
CA ALA A 33 8.68 -8.60 11.49
C ALA A 33 9.28 -9.86 12.17
N PRO A 34 10.01 -10.76 11.48
CA PRO A 34 10.62 -11.94 12.11
C PRO A 34 11.69 -11.64 13.15
N PHE A 35 12.32 -10.46 13.10
CA PHE A 35 13.38 -10.07 14.04
C PHE A 35 12.96 -8.90 14.94
N ASP A 36 12.35 -7.86 14.39
CA ASP A 36 11.87 -6.69 15.12
C ASP A 36 10.43 -6.31 14.71
N PRO A 37 9.41 -6.87 15.40
CA PRO A 37 8.02 -6.59 15.09
C PRO A 37 7.61 -5.16 15.43
N ALA A 38 8.27 -4.53 16.41
CA ALA A 38 7.98 -3.15 16.78
C ALA A 38 8.41 -2.20 15.66
N PHE A 39 9.65 -2.36 15.17
CA PHE A 39 10.15 -1.59 14.03
C PHE A 39 9.35 -1.88 12.75
N ALA A 40 8.97 -3.14 12.50
CA ALA A 40 8.12 -3.50 11.36
C ALA A 40 6.79 -2.73 11.35
N LYS A 41 6.10 -2.67 12.49
CA LYS A 41 4.84 -1.94 12.64
C LYS A 41 5.04 -0.44 12.48
N GLU A 42 6.13 0.10 13.02
CA GLU A 42 6.47 1.51 12.86
C GLU A 42 6.69 1.87 11.39
N GLN A 43 7.55 1.14 10.67
CA GLN A 43 7.83 1.34 9.25
C GLN A 43 6.56 1.25 8.40
N PHE A 44 5.72 0.24 8.66
CA PHE A 44 4.43 0.09 7.97
C PHE A 44 3.52 1.32 8.14
N HIS A 45 3.56 1.97 9.30
CA HIS A 45 2.73 3.13 9.57
C HIS A 45 3.27 4.43 9.00
N VAL A 46 4.58 4.58 8.77
CA VAL A 46 5.19 5.89 8.44
C VAL A 46 4.46 6.59 7.30
N THR A 47 4.38 5.97 6.12
CA THR A 47 3.73 6.58 4.93
C THR A 47 2.22 6.73 5.08
N ARG A 48 1.64 6.13 6.12
CA ARG A 48 0.21 6.18 6.42
C ARG A 48 -0.14 7.12 7.57
N ARG A 49 0.82 7.87 8.10
CA ARG A 49 0.59 8.92 9.10
C ARG A 49 0.02 10.19 8.45
N GLU A 50 -0.61 11.00 9.26
CA GLU A 50 -1.27 12.26 8.92
C GLU A 50 -0.33 13.30 8.28
N ASN A 51 0.98 13.20 8.54
CA ASN A 51 2.00 14.04 7.90
C ASN A 51 2.37 13.58 6.48
N TYR A 52 2.00 12.36 6.07
CA TYR A 52 2.27 11.81 4.72
C TYR A 52 1.01 11.68 3.85
N ILE A 53 -0.11 11.26 4.45
CA ILE A 53 -1.35 11.03 3.71
C ILE A 53 -1.95 12.34 3.21
N SER A 54 -2.40 12.35 1.95
CA SER A 54 -3.13 13.50 1.39
C SER A 54 -4.55 13.62 1.98
N PRO A 55 -5.19 14.79 1.95
CA PRO A 55 -6.58 14.95 2.41
C PRO A 55 -7.60 14.03 1.72
N SER A 56 -7.26 13.46 0.56
CA SER A 56 -8.10 12.48 -0.14
C SER A 56 -7.77 11.03 0.25
N ALA A 57 -7.04 10.81 1.34
CA ALA A 57 -6.55 9.51 1.79
C ALA A 57 -5.53 8.81 0.87
N GLN A 58 -4.92 9.54 -0.07
CA GLN A 58 -3.86 8.96 -0.91
C GLN A 58 -2.56 8.83 -0.09
N THR A 59 -2.01 7.63 -0.05
CA THR A 59 -0.66 7.38 0.47
C THR A 59 0.37 7.76 -0.60
N PRO A 60 1.48 8.45 -0.25
CA PRO A 60 2.46 8.85 -1.24
C PRO A 60 3.16 7.64 -1.87
N ALA A 61 3.30 7.66 -3.20
CA ALA A 61 4.04 6.63 -3.93
C ALA A 61 5.55 6.79 -3.79
N TYR A 62 6.10 7.90 -4.30
CA TYR A 62 7.54 8.17 -4.34
C TYR A 62 7.85 9.65 -4.12
N GLU A 63 9.10 9.98 -3.77
CA GLU A 63 9.53 11.37 -3.49
C GLU A 63 9.36 12.36 -4.67
N TRP A 64 9.46 11.89 -5.92
CA TRP A 64 9.27 12.73 -7.11
C TRP A 64 7.84 12.67 -7.68
N ASN A 65 7.02 11.71 -7.23
CA ASN A 65 5.63 11.58 -7.66
C ASN A 65 4.75 10.98 -6.56
N PHE A 66 4.33 11.81 -5.61
CA PHE A 66 3.46 11.37 -4.52
C PHE A 66 2.09 10.85 -5.00
N SER A 67 1.65 11.28 -6.18
CA SER A 67 0.31 10.98 -6.69
C SER A 67 0.23 9.75 -7.59
N ASP A 68 1.34 9.03 -7.80
CA ASP A 68 1.31 7.77 -8.57
C ASP A 68 0.53 6.67 -7.84
N SER A 69 0.10 5.67 -8.60
CA SER A 69 -0.56 4.47 -8.08
C SER A 69 0.47 3.36 -7.87
N ASN A 70 0.64 2.94 -6.62
CA ASN A 70 1.43 1.77 -6.25
C ASN A 70 0.53 0.56 -6.02
N PRO A 71 1.03 -0.68 -6.17
CA PRO A 71 0.30 -1.87 -5.79
C PRO A 71 -0.22 -1.77 -4.35
N PRO A 72 -1.53 -1.86 -4.11
CA PRO A 72 -2.10 -1.63 -2.78
C PRO A 72 -1.97 -2.90 -1.92
N ILE A 73 -0.73 -3.22 -1.52
CA ILE A 73 -0.42 -4.46 -0.78
C ILE A 73 -0.49 -4.30 0.75
N GLY A 74 -0.81 -3.10 1.23
CA GLY A 74 -0.78 -2.78 2.66
C GLY A 74 -1.64 -3.69 3.54
N ALA A 75 -2.80 -4.15 3.06
CA ALA A 75 -3.65 -5.08 3.82
C ALA A 75 -2.99 -6.44 4.02
N TRP A 76 -2.29 -6.94 3.00
CA TRP A 76 -1.48 -8.16 3.13
C TRP A 76 -0.32 -7.95 4.10
N ALA A 77 0.38 -6.82 4.00
CA ALA A 77 1.51 -6.51 4.86
C ALA A 77 1.11 -6.43 6.34
N ALA A 78 0.04 -5.70 6.66
CA ALA A 78 -0.50 -5.62 8.02
C ALA A 78 -0.85 -7.01 8.59
N TRP A 79 -1.56 -7.83 7.80
CA TRP A 79 -1.91 -9.19 8.22
C TRP A 79 -0.67 -10.06 8.46
N ARG A 80 0.35 -9.96 7.62
CA ARG A 80 1.59 -10.73 7.77
C ARG A 80 2.40 -10.28 8.99
N ILE A 81 2.58 -8.98 9.19
CA ILE A 81 3.27 -8.42 10.37
C ILE A 81 2.57 -8.91 11.65
N TYR A 82 1.25 -8.77 11.73
CA TYR A 82 0.45 -9.26 12.85
C TYR A 82 0.62 -10.77 13.07
N SER A 83 0.52 -11.57 12.00
CA SER A 83 0.61 -13.02 12.10
C SER A 83 1.98 -13.50 12.56
N ILE A 84 3.05 -12.86 12.09
CA ILE A 84 4.43 -13.16 12.47
C ILE A 84 4.65 -12.80 13.95
N ASP A 85 4.23 -11.60 14.36
CA ASP A 85 4.34 -11.16 15.75
C ASP A 85 3.55 -12.07 16.71
N ARG A 86 2.31 -12.41 16.35
CA ARG A 86 1.48 -13.35 17.11
C ARG A 86 2.15 -14.71 17.28
N ALA A 87 2.78 -15.23 16.22
CA ALA A 87 3.49 -16.50 16.27
C ALA A 87 4.73 -16.45 17.20
N ARG A 88 5.38 -15.29 17.31
CA ARG A 88 6.55 -15.10 18.18
C ARG A 88 6.18 -14.89 19.65
N CYS A 89 5.16 -14.06 19.89
CA CYS A 89 4.78 -13.61 21.24
C CYS A 89 3.65 -14.45 21.87
N GLY A 90 3.02 -15.35 21.11
CA GLY A 90 1.86 -16.14 21.53
C GLY A 90 0.56 -15.35 21.62
N LYS A 91 0.61 -14.02 21.53
CA LYS A 91 -0.53 -13.11 21.56
C LYS A 91 -0.45 -12.13 20.39
N GLY A 92 -1.56 -11.97 19.68
CA GLY A 92 -1.64 -11.01 18.58
C GLY A 92 -1.81 -9.58 19.08
N ASP A 93 -1.13 -8.65 18.41
CA ASP A 93 -1.29 -7.21 18.65
C ASP A 93 -2.53 -6.67 17.92
N LEU A 94 -3.69 -6.77 18.58
CA LEU A 94 -4.95 -6.25 18.06
C LEU A 94 -4.99 -4.72 18.01
N HIS A 95 -4.15 -4.02 18.77
CA HIS A 95 -4.10 -2.56 18.73
C HIS A 95 -3.51 -2.11 17.40
N PHE A 96 -2.35 -2.64 17.03
CA PHE A 96 -1.75 -2.45 15.71
C PHE A 96 -2.74 -2.80 14.59
N LEU A 97 -3.41 -3.95 14.71
CA LEU A 97 -4.30 -4.43 13.65
C LEU A 97 -5.51 -3.50 13.43
N LYS A 98 -6.08 -2.95 14.51
CA LYS A 98 -7.16 -1.95 14.44
C LYS A 98 -6.69 -0.65 13.80
N GLU A 99 -5.53 -0.13 14.21
CA GLU A 99 -4.97 1.09 13.62
C GLU A 99 -4.66 0.93 12.13
N ALA A 100 -4.05 -0.20 11.75
CA ALA A 100 -3.80 -0.55 10.36
C ALA A 100 -5.13 -0.63 9.59
N PHE A 101 -6.14 -1.30 10.13
CA PHE A 101 -7.46 -1.44 9.47
C PHE A 101 -8.09 -0.08 9.16
N TYR A 102 -8.12 0.87 10.11
CA TYR A 102 -8.70 2.19 9.86
C TYR A 102 -7.97 2.95 8.75
N ARG A 103 -6.63 2.96 8.78
CA ARG A 103 -5.83 3.64 7.75
C ARG A 103 -5.98 2.97 6.39
N LEU A 104 -6.01 1.64 6.35
CA LEU A 104 -6.23 0.87 5.13
C LEU A 104 -7.66 1.02 4.59
N LEU A 105 -8.67 1.21 5.44
CA LEU A 105 -10.04 1.46 4.98
C LEU A 105 -10.13 2.79 4.20
N LEU A 106 -9.43 3.82 4.67
CA LEU A 106 -9.32 5.10 3.96
C LEU A 106 -8.60 4.94 2.60
N GLY A 107 -7.50 4.20 2.58
CA GLY A 107 -6.77 3.88 1.35
C GLY A 107 -7.62 3.07 0.34
N TYR A 108 -8.40 2.10 0.82
CA TYR A 108 -9.34 1.35 0.00
C TYR A 108 -10.39 2.28 -0.62
N GLY A 109 -10.94 3.20 0.17
CA GLY A 109 -11.88 4.21 -0.33
C GLY A 109 -11.29 5.09 -1.42
N TRP A 110 -10.00 5.46 -1.33
CA TRP A 110 -9.33 6.19 -2.41
C TRP A 110 -9.28 5.36 -3.70
N TRP A 111 -8.88 4.09 -3.63
CA TRP A 111 -8.85 3.18 -4.77
C TRP A 111 -10.24 2.99 -5.41
N ALA A 112 -11.25 2.69 -4.60
CA ALA A 112 -12.64 2.52 -5.02
C ALA A 112 -13.23 3.75 -5.73
N ASN A 113 -12.79 4.96 -5.37
CA ASN A 113 -13.36 6.19 -5.95
C ASN A 113 -12.54 6.79 -7.10
N ARG A 114 -11.26 6.42 -7.24
CA ARG A 114 -10.34 7.08 -8.18
C ARG A 114 -9.79 6.17 -9.27
N VAL A 115 -9.81 4.86 -9.05
CA VAL A 115 -9.21 3.87 -9.96
C VAL A 115 -10.27 2.91 -10.52
N ASP A 116 -11.49 2.95 -10.00
CA ASP A 116 -12.69 2.39 -10.63
C ASP A 116 -13.42 3.51 -11.41
N GLY A 117 -13.00 3.71 -12.67
CA GLY A 117 -13.51 4.81 -13.50
C GLY A 117 -14.97 4.60 -13.97
N THR A 118 -15.44 3.37 -13.93
CA THR A 118 -16.73 2.89 -14.47
C THR A 118 -17.74 2.54 -13.39
N GLY A 119 -17.30 2.36 -12.14
CA GLY A 119 -18.15 2.01 -11.00
C GLY A 119 -18.59 0.54 -10.99
N ASP A 120 -17.92 -0.30 -11.77
CA ASP A 120 -18.22 -1.74 -11.91
C ASP A 120 -17.23 -2.63 -11.15
N ASN A 121 -16.38 -2.03 -10.31
CA ASN A 121 -15.31 -2.70 -9.55
C ASN A 121 -14.23 -3.32 -10.45
N ILE A 122 -14.04 -2.78 -11.66
CA ILE A 122 -12.89 -3.06 -12.50
C ILE A 122 -11.88 -1.95 -12.27
N PHE A 123 -10.73 -2.32 -11.71
CA PHE A 123 -9.68 -1.37 -11.34
C PHE A 123 -8.59 -1.41 -12.38
N ALA A 124 -8.36 -0.27 -13.03
CA ALA A 124 -7.29 -0.09 -14.00
C ALA A 124 -6.66 1.29 -13.86
N GLY A 125 -5.35 1.37 -14.05
CA GLY A 125 -4.66 2.64 -14.25
C GLY A 125 -3.42 2.82 -13.39
N GLY A 126 -2.47 3.55 -13.97
CA GLY A 126 -1.21 3.89 -13.36
C GLY A 126 -0.10 2.87 -13.62
N PHE A 127 1.00 3.09 -12.93
CA PHE A 127 2.25 2.36 -13.09
C PHE A 127 2.26 1.00 -12.39
N LEU A 128 1.60 0.89 -11.24
CA LEU A 128 1.52 -0.32 -10.41
C LEU A 128 2.87 -1.01 -10.17
N GLY A 129 3.98 -0.27 -10.19
CA GLY A 129 5.32 -0.79 -9.89
C GLY A 129 5.87 -1.80 -10.90
N LEU A 130 5.30 -1.89 -12.11
CA LEU A 130 5.74 -2.83 -13.14
C LEU A 130 6.08 -2.08 -14.43
N ASP A 131 7.33 -1.61 -14.50
CA ASP A 131 7.83 -0.62 -15.45
C ASP A 131 7.83 -1.08 -16.91
N ASN A 132 8.20 -2.33 -17.15
CA ASN A 132 8.54 -2.84 -18.47
C ASN A 132 7.78 -4.12 -18.85
N ILE A 133 6.62 -4.37 -18.22
CA ILE A 133 5.80 -5.56 -18.48
C ILE A 133 4.89 -5.43 -19.71
N GLY A 134 4.94 -4.31 -20.42
CA GLY A 134 4.11 -4.04 -21.59
C GLY A 134 4.82 -3.18 -22.62
N VAL A 135 4.27 -3.16 -23.83
CA VAL A 135 4.76 -2.34 -24.95
C VAL A 135 4.34 -0.86 -24.84
N PHE A 136 3.38 -0.57 -23.96
CA PHE A 136 2.85 0.78 -23.74
C PHE A 136 3.21 1.27 -22.34
N ASP A 137 3.53 2.56 -22.22
CA ASP A 137 3.60 3.22 -20.92
C ASP A 137 2.18 3.40 -20.38
N ARG A 138 1.85 2.57 -19.40
CA ARG A 138 0.53 2.44 -18.81
C ARG A 138 0.08 3.65 -17.98
N ARG A 139 0.97 4.63 -17.77
CA ARG A 139 0.65 5.89 -17.08
C ARG A 139 -0.08 6.88 -17.97
N TYR A 140 0.06 6.76 -19.28
CA TYR A 140 -0.45 7.73 -20.24
C TYR A 140 -1.59 7.16 -21.08
N PRO A 141 -2.58 7.98 -21.47
CA PRO A 141 -3.57 7.58 -22.45
C PRO A 141 -2.92 7.12 -23.76
N LEU A 142 -3.51 6.13 -24.42
CA LEU A 142 -3.02 5.67 -25.72
C LEU A 142 -3.29 6.74 -26.82
N PRO A 143 -2.38 6.91 -27.79
CA PRO A 143 -2.51 7.96 -28.81
C PRO A 143 -3.77 7.86 -29.68
N ASP A 144 -4.34 6.66 -29.80
CA ASP A 144 -5.55 6.38 -30.57
C ASP A 144 -6.84 6.50 -29.74
N GLY A 145 -6.74 6.86 -28.46
CA GLY A 145 -7.87 6.98 -27.54
C GLY A 145 -8.39 5.65 -27.01
N SER A 146 -7.75 4.52 -27.31
CA SER A 146 -8.09 3.24 -26.72
C SER A 146 -7.76 3.21 -25.22
N VAL A 147 -8.47 2.35 -24.48
CA VAL A 147 -8.33 2.20 -23.03
C VAL A 147 -7.62 0.89 -22.71
N ILE A 148 -6.69 0.93 -21.75
CA ILE A 148 -6.00 -0.25 -21.25
C ILE A 148 -6.72 -0.74 -20.00
N GLU A 149 -7.28 -1.94 -20.08
CA GLU A 149 -7.74 -2.69 -18.91
C GLU A 149 -6.56 -3.44 -18.26
N GLN A 150 -6.37 -3.24 -16.96
CA GLN A 150 -5.24 -3.77 -16.21
C GLN A 150 -5.69 -4.86 -15.23
N SER A 151 -5.45 -6.13 -15.58
CA SER A 151 -5.88 -7.27 -14.76
C SER A 151 -5.18 -7.31 -13.38
N ASP A 152 -3.96 -6.79 -13.30
CA ASP A 152 -3.19 -6.64 -12.07
C ASP A 152 -3.85 -5.65 -11.10
N GLY A 153 -4.35 -4.51 -11.57
CA GLY A 153 -5.07 -3.54 -10.73
C GLY A 153 -6.28 -4.16 -10.02
N THR A 154 -7.12 -4.87 -10.78
CA THR A 154 -8.29 -5.58 -10.24
C THR A 154 -7.87 -6.71 -9.29
N SER A 155 -6.84 -7.47 -9.66
CA SER A 155 -6.32 -8.56 -8.82
C SER A 155 -5.78 -8.03 -7.48
N TRP A 156 -5.12 -6.87 -7.48
CA TRP A 156 -4.63 -6.25 -6.27
C TRP A 156 -5.77 -5.80 -5.35
N MET A 157 -6.80 -5.19 -5.90
CA MET A 157 -7.95 -4.75 -5.11
C MET A 157 -8.76 -5.93 -4.55
N ALA A 158 -8.87 -7.03 -5.30
CA ALA A 158 -9.44 -8.27 -4.77
C ALA A 158 -8.61 -8.81 -3.59
N ALA A 159 -7.27 -8.87 -3.73
CA ALA A 159 -6.39 -9.28 -2.64
C ALA A 159 -6.47 -8.34 -1.43
N TYR A 160 -6.60 -7.04 -1.66
CA TYR A 160 -6.80 -6.03 -0.62
C TYR A 160 -8.07 -6.33 0.18
N ALA A 161 -9.20 -6.48 -0.51
CA ALA A 161 -10.51 -6.72 0.11
C ALA A 161 -10.51 -8.01 0.94
N LEU A 162 -9.92 -9.09 0.40
CA LEU A 162 -9.81 -10.36 1.11
C LEU A 162 -8.97 -10.26 2.39
N ASN A 163 -7.86 -9.53 2.36
CA ASN A 163 -7.05 -9.31 3.55
C ASN A 163 -7.75 -8.39 4.57
N MET A 164 -8.44 -7.35 4.11
CA MET A 164 -9.24 -6.48 4.98
C MET A 164 -10.38 -7.26 5.67
N MET A 165 -11.06 -8.14 4.95
CA MET A 165 -12.07 -9.03 5.53
C MET A 165 -11.46 -9.92 6.62
N ARG A 166 -10.29 -10.51 6.34
CA ARG A 166 -9.58 -11.35 7.33
C ARG A 166 -9.19 -10.57 8.58
N ILE A 167 -8.70 -9.34 8.41
CA ILE A 167 -8.39 -8.43 9.51
C ILE A 167 -9.65 -8.11 10.33
N ALA A 168 -10.77 -7.75 9.67
CA ALA A 168 -12.03 -7.43 10.34
C ALA A 168 -12.54 -8.60 11.19
N LEU A 169 -12.46 -9.83 10.65
CA LEU A 169 -12.85 -11.04 11.38
C LEU A 169 -11.98 -11.27 12.62
N GLU A 170 -10.66 -11.10 12.52
CA GLU A 170 -9.75 -11.22 13.67
C GLU A 170 -9.99 -10.14 14.73
N ILE A 171 -10.30 -8.90 14.32
CA ILE A 171 -10.62 -7.80 15.23
C ILE A 171 -11.93 -8.04 15.99
N SER A 172 -12.87 -8.78 15.40
CA SER A 172 -14.22 -9.01 15.95
C SER A 172 -14.33 -10.17 16.95
N GLN A 173 -13.26 -10.95 17.12
CA GLN A 173 -13.17 -12.04 18.12
C GLN A 173 -12.89 -11.48 19.51
#